data_AF-A0A0B7NS77-F1
#
_entry.id   AF-A0A0B7NS77-F1
#
_cell.length_a   1.000
_cell.length_b   1.000
_cell.length_c   1.000
_cell.angle_alpha   90.00
_cell.angle_beta   90.00
_cell.angle_gamma   90.00
#
_symmetry.space_group_name_H-M   'P 1'
#
loop_
_entity.id
_entity.type
_entity.pdbx_description
1 polymer ?
#
loop_
_entity_poly.entity_id
_entity_poly.type
_entity_poly.pdbx_seq_one_letter_code
_entity_poly.pdbx_strand_id
1 'polypeptide(L)'
;MELATTLPKHPKRQETLGPASPIQDWEVERAMIIADYKGSREKAERLEKKLEIDRQTYEKNTASLLRENKLKETLLEKRIRDVQENLMNQLVEVQRTLHDERISFQEHVRDLKSQHESALELEEKKYQRRLASLQGRLNEKDREYAKIFEKEQNSSPSEEHVEREKIIESLNIQIAKTEKEMAKLRESSYEAQGQDDSTTVKQQLKSVRKSLETTELALKESKQQNLDYIQQIAELKTKLSAAQQQKKRFDQLESSHDAYIRELTEKFMSEAQRTEMTTQAQFQNLQSEYTESMRELREQHETEKEVWKIEQTALIDEIKRELGFEKEEALRELGREWKIKNEDLHASMSKDAMEIQAHWENKLEDTKSISMSKLSRLQGEIEVVKDRLDREITRRKQTQTLLTEALDKNGILDESLRKYQAKCHDLLKQRSVTEKEMHILTCQYQSSYKLVLDLLTVTSPNMSIDSRSKMSDLLQSAIRDATLMRFHAEMESDHQASVFAVDVIPTYGF
;
A
#
# COMPACT_ATOMS: atom_id res chain seq x y z
N MET A 1 -13.55 -1.45 43.12
CA MET A 1 -13.53 -0.64 44.37
C MET A 1 -14.82 -0.93 45.10
N GLU A 2 -14.76 -1.34 46.37
CA GLU A 2 -15.96 -1.52 47.20
C GLU A 2 -16.00 -0.38 48.23
N LEU A 3 -17.03 0.45 48.17
CA LEU A 3 -17.24 1.54 49.12
C LEU A 3 -17.96 1.00 50.36
N ALA A 4 -17.20 0.38 51.27
CA ALA A 4 -17.69 -0.06 52.56
C ALA A 4 -18.06 1.16 53.44
N THR A 5 -19.34 1.52 53.45
CA THR A 5 -19.91 2.60 54.27
C THR A 5 -20.02 2.20 55.74
N THR A 6 -18.88 2.15 56.43
CA THR A 6 -18.83 1.96 57.88
C THR A 6 -19.39 3.18 58.60
N LEU A 7 -20.64 3.13 59.06
CA LEU A 7 -21.17 4.13 59.99
C LEU A 7 -20.29 4.18 61.26
N PRO A 8 -19.99 5.36 61.81
CA PRO A 8 -19.30 5.48 63.08
C PRO A 8 -20.21 4.95 64.19
N LYS A 9 -19.82 3.83 64.82
CA LYS A 9 -20.45 3.38 66.06
C LYS A 9 -20.07 4.35 67.17
N HIS A 10 -21.02 5.18 67.62
CA HIS A 10 -20.84 5.92 68.87
C HIS A 10 -20.45 4.95 70.00
N PRO A 11 -19.47 5.30 70.85
CA PRO A 11 -19.10 4.46 71.98
C PRO A 11 -20.26 4.42 72.97
N LYS A 12 -20.71 3.22 73.34
CA LYS A 12 -21.63 3.06 74.47
C LYS A 12 -20.94 3.59 75.72
N ARG A 13 -21.54 4.56 76.41
CA ARG A 13 -21.10 4.93 77.77
C ARG A 13 -21.19 3.66 78.64
N GLN A 14 -20.05 3.25 79.17
CA GLN A 14 -19.94 2.10 80.07
C GLN A 14 -19.82 2.66 81.49
N GLU A 15 -20.88 2.52 82.28
CA GLU A 15 -20.95 3.06 83.65
C GLU A 15 -20.08 2.22 84.59
N THR A 16 -18.77 2.50 84.59
CA THR A 16 -17.82 1.90 85.52
C THR A 16 -17.82 2.65 86.84
N LEU A 17 -18.45 2.08 87.87
CA LEU A 17 -18.42 2.58 89.24
C LEU A 17 -16.98 2.54 89.79
N GLY A 18 -16.35 3.71 89.88
CA GLY A 18 -15.01 3.89 90.46
C GLY A 18 -14.64 5.38 90.54
N PRO A 19 -13.72 5.77 91.44
CA PRO A 19 -13.36 7.17 91.67
C PRO A 19 -12.38 7.69 90.62
N ALA A 20 -12.86 7.86 89.38
CA ALA A 20 -12.23 8.68 88.36
C ALA A 20 -12.93 10.05 88.31
N SER A 21 -12.15 11.13 88.18
CA SER A 21 -12.71 12.47 87.95
C SER A 21 -13.63 12.47 86.72
N PRO A 22 -14.71 13.26 86.69
CA PRO A 22 -15.53 13.41 85.49
C PRO A 22 -14.64 13.89 84.33
N ILE A 23 -14.45 13.02 83.33
CA ILE A 23 -13.78 13.38 82.08
C ILE A 23 -14.59 14.52 81.49
N GLN A 24 -13.98 15.70 81.39
CA GLN A 24 -14.70 16.90 81.00
C GLN A 24 -14.98 16.82 79.49
N ASP A 25 -16.16 17.23 79.02
CA ASP A 25 -16.55 16.94 77.63
C ASP A 25 -15.57 17.51 76.59
N TRP A 26 -14.87 18.62 76.91
CA TRP A 26 -13.78 19.16 76.08
C TRP A 26 -12.58 18.21 75.92
N GLU A 27 -12.32 17.31 76.88
CA GLU A 27 -11.28 16.28 76.76
C GLU A 27 -11.69 15.21 75.74
N VAL A 28 -12.98 14.86 75.70
CA VAL A 28 -13.56 13.92 74.72
C VAL A 28 -13.59 14.54 73.33
N GLU A 29 -14.03 15.79 73.20
CA GLU A 29 -13.99 16.53 71.92
C GLU A 29 -12.55 16.69 71.43
N ARG A 30 -11.61 17.06 72.31
CA ARG A 30 -10.18 17.15 71.98
C ARG A 30 -9.60 15.80 71.55
N ALA A 31 -9.98 14.70 72.20
CA ALA A 31 -9.56 13.36 71.79
C ALA A 31 -10.13 12.97 70.42
N MET A 32 -11.39 13.32 70.15
CA MET A 32 -12.05 13.10 68.85
C MET A 32 -11.39 13.92 67.74
N ILE A 33 -11.16 15.22 67.95
CA ILE A 33 -10.46 16.09 66.99
C ILE A 33 -9.03 15.58 66.72
N ILE A 34 -8.32 15.07 67.73
CA ILE A 34 -6.99 14.45 67.54
C ILE A 34 -7.09 13.13 66.73
N ALA A 35 -8.14 12.34 66.93
CA ALA A 35 -8.38 11.12 66.15
C ALA A 35 -8.73 11.44 64.69
N ASP A 36 -9.61 12.40 64.45
CA ASP A 36 -10.00 12.86 63.11
C ASP A 36 -8.82 13.51 62.38
N TYR A 37 -8.00 14.31 63.07
CA TYR A 37 -6.77 14.88 62.50
C TYR A 37 -5.77 13.78 62.11
N LYS A 38 -5.59 12.74 62.94
CA LYS A 38 -4.78 11.57 62.58
C LYS A 38 -5.35 10.81 61.38
N GLY A 39 -6.66 10.51 61.37
CA GLY A 39 -7.32 9.83 60.26
C GLY A 39 -7.24 10.61 58.94
N SER A 40 -7.40 11.94 59.01
CA SER A 40 -7.23 12.86 57.88
C SER A 40 -5.78 12.88 57.39
N ARG A 41 -4.80 12.95 58.30
CA ARG A 41 -3.37 12.86 57.96
C ARG A 41 -3.01 11.53 57.31
N GLU A 42 -3.43 10.40 57.86
CA GLU A 42 -3.21 9.09 57.24
C GLU A 42 -3.89 8.98 55.86
N LYS A 43 -5.05 9.60 55.67
CA LYS A 43 -5.73 9.67 54.37
C LYS A 43 -4.93 10.51 53.37
N ALA A 44 -4.33 11.62 53.79
CA ALA A 44 -3.40 12.40 52.98
C ALA A 44 -2.15 11.60 52.61
N GLU A 45 -1.47 10.97 53.57
CA GLU A 45 -0.28 10.13 53.34
C GLU A 45 -0.57 8.92 52.42
N ARG A 46 -1.79 8.36 52.47
CA ARG A 46 -2.26 7.33 51.51
C ARG A 46 -2.46 7.87 50.10
N LEU A 47 -3.03 9.08 49.96
CA LEU A 47 -3.25 9.73 48.66
C LEU A 47 -1.93 10.17 48.03
N GLU A 48 -1.01 10.73 48.81
CA GLU A 48 0.34 11.10 48.37
C GLU A 48 1.14 9.89 47.86
N LYS A 49 1.14 8.78 48.61
CA LYS A 49 1.74 7.50 48.15
C LYS A 49 1.09 6.97 46.87
N LYS A 50 -0.22 7.15 46.69
CA LYS A 50 -0.90 6.77 45.43
C LYS A 50 -0.46 7.67 44.27
N LEU A 51 -0.43 9.00 44.47
CA LEU A 51 -0.01 9.95 43.44
C LEU A 51 1.43 9.71 42.98
N GLU A 52 2.33 9.34 43.88
CA GLU A 52 3.72 9.00 43.53
C GLU A 52 3.80 7.67 42.74
N ILE A 53 3.00 6.66 43.08
CA ILE A 53 2.91 5.42 42.29
C ILE A 53 2.31 5.69 40.90
N ASP A 54 1.24 6.48 40.82
CA ASP A 54 0.60 6.88 39.56
C ASP A 54 1.59 7.70 38.69
N ARG A 55 2.37 8.62 39.29
CA ARG A 55 3.45 9.39 38.62
C ARG A 55 4.55 8.49 38.07
N GLN A 56 5.12 7.61 38.90
CA GLN A 56 6.16 6.67 38.45
C GLN A 56 5.66 5.72 37.36
N THR A 57 4.35 5.40 37.35
CA THR A 57 3.72 4.57 36.31
C THR A 57 3.57 5.37 35.01
N TYR A 58 3.14 6.63 35.08
CA TYR A 58 3.09 7.54 33.94
C TYR A 58 4.49 7.78 33.33
N GLU A 59 5.52 7.99 34.15
CA GLU A 59 6.91 8.17 33.71
C GLU A 59 7.44 6.91 33.00
N LYS A 60 7.19 5.71 33.55
CA LYS A 60 7.55 4.43 32.91
C LYS A 60 6.84 4.22 31.58
N ASN A 61 5.54 4.51 31.52
CA ASN A 61 4.74 4.37 30.29
C ASN A 61 5.22 5.36 29.22
N THR A 62 5.44 6.62 29.58
CA THR A 62 6.00 7.66 28.68
C THR A 62 7.37 7.25 28.16
N ALA A 63 8.26 6.77 29.04
CA ALA A 63 9.58 6.27 28.64
C ALA A 63 9.53 4.96 27.82
N SER A 64 8.43 4.22 27.84
CA SER A 64 8.19 3.08 26.94
C SER A 64 7.74 3.55 25.56
N LEU A 65 6.73 4.42 25.50
CA LEU A 65 6.20 5.00 24.26
C LEU A 65 7.26 5.79 23.48
N LEU A 66 8.13 6.55 24.17
CA LEU A 66 9.25 7.26 23.53
C LEU A 66 10.29 6.31 22.93
N ARG A 67 10.54 5.13 23.53
CA ARG A 67 11.42 4.10 22.96
C ARG A 67 10.77 3.41 21.76
N GLU A 68 9.48 3.12 21.85
CA GLU A 68 8.71 2.55 20.73
C GLU A 68 8.66 3.50 19.53
N ASN A 69 8.38 4.78 19.76
CA ASN A 69 8.36 5.78 18.70
C ASN A 69 9.75 5.95 18.07
N LYS A 70 10.82 6.02 18.87
CA LYS A 70 12.19 6.08 18.34
C LYS A 70 12.57 4.86 17.50
N LEU A 71 12.09 3.67 17.86
CA LEU A 71 12.27 2.46 17.04
C LEU A 71 11.51 2.57 15.71
N LYS A 72 10.26 3.06 15.72
CA LYS A 72 9.48 3.33 14.50
C LYS A 72 10.13 4.38 13.60
N GLU A 73 10.65 5.46 14.17
CA GLU A 73 11.43 6.50 13.48
C GLU A 73 12.65 5.88 12.78
N THR A 74 13.51 5.14 13.49
CA THR A 74 14.70 4.51 12.88
C THR A 74 14.37 3.46 11.81
N LEU A 75 13.23 2.76 11.92
CA LEU A 75 12.75 1.83 10.89
C LEU A 75 12.25 2.56 9.64
N LEU A 76 11.57 3.70 9.81
CA LEU A 76 11.16 4.57 8.70
C LEU A 76 12.38 5.23 8.03
N GLU A 77 13.33 5.76 8.80
CA GLU A 77 14.60 6.29 8.29
C GLU A 77 15.42 5.25 7.54
N LYS A 78 15.38 3.97 7.97
CA LYS A 78 15.99 2.88 7.20
C LYS A 78 15.22 2.66 5.90
N ARG A 79 13.89 2.47 5.95
CA ARG A 79 13.06 2.21 4.77
C ARG A 79 13.15 3.34 3.72
N ILE A 80 13.26 4.59 4.15
CA ILE A 80 13.47 5.74 3.26
C ILE A 80 14.82 5.63 2.55
N ARG A 81 15.91 5.28 3.25
CA ARG A 81 17.22 5.05 2.63
C ARG A 81 17.22 3.85 1.70
N ASP A 82 16.66 2.71 2.12
CA ASP A 82 16.54 1.50 1.31
C ASP A 82 15.77 1.81 -0.02
N VAL A 83 14.77 2.69 0.01
CA VAL A 83 14.05 3.16 -1.20
C VAL A 83 14.86 4.16 -2.03
N GLN A 84 15.56 5.11 -1.40
CA GLN A 84 16.43 6.06 -2.10
C GLN A 84 17.60 5.37 -2.82
N GLU A 85 18.19 4.35 -2.20
CA GLU A 85 19.25 3.53 -2.80
C GLU A 85 18.74 2.74 -4.01
N ASN A 86 17.57 2.10 -3.90
CA ASN A 86 16.94 1.41 -5.03
C ASN A 86 16.60 2.35 -6.20
N LEU A 87 16.06 3.54 -5.93
CA LEU A 87 15.79 4.55 -6.97
C LEU A 87 17.08 5.06 -7.63
N MET A 88 18.15 5.23 -6.87
CA MET A 88 19.47 5.61 -7.40
C MET A 88 20.05 4.52 -8.31
N ASN A 89 19.93 3.25 -7.89
CA ASN A 89 20.39 2.10 -8.68
C ASN A 89 19.62 1.98 -10.00
N GLN A 90 18.27 2.11 -9.97
CA GLN A 90 17.44 2.14 -11.17
C GLN A 90 17.81 3.29 -12.11
N LEU A 91 18.09 4.48 -11.56
CA LEU A 91 18.48 5.65 -12.37
C LEU A 91 19.85 5.45 -13.03
N VAL A 92 20.81 4.80 -12.35
CA VAL A 92 22.11 4.41 -12.93
C VAL A 92 21.94 3.32 -14.00
N GLU A 93 21.04 2.36 -13.81
CA GLU A 93 20.73 1.31 -14.79
C GLU A 93 20.10 1.90 -16.06
N VAL A 94 19.13 2.81 -15.94
CA VAL A 94 18.52 3.53 -17.08
C VAL A 94 19.54 4.45 -17.77
N GLN A 95 20.43 5.12 -17.03
CA GLN A 95 21.52 5.89 -17.64
C GLN A 95 22.49 5.00 -18.43
N ARG A 96 22.70 3.76 -17.97
CA ARG A 96 23.55 2.79 -18.66
C ARG A 96 22.89 2.25 -19.92
N THR A 97 21.62 1.82 -19.88
CA THR A 97 20.93 1.31 -21.08
C THR A 97 20.85 2.39 -22.16
N LEU A 98 20.52 3.64 -21.82
CA LEU A 98 20.55 4.78 -22.74
C LEU A 98 21.95 5.08 -23.31
N HIS A 99 23.03 4.75 -22.58
CA HIS A 99 24.39 4.87 -23.09
C HIS A 99 24.73 3.74 -24.07
N ASP A 100 24.41 2.50 -23.73
CA ASP A 100 24.68 1.31 -24.53
C ASP A 100 23.83 1.33 -25.83
N GLU A 101 22.57 1.76 -25.77
CA GLU A 101 21.71 2.05 -26.94
C GLU A 101 22.30 3.14 -27.84
N ARG A 102 22.82 4.23 -27.26
CA ARG A 102 23.42 5.34 -28.01
C ARG A 102 24.71 4.91 -28.70
N ILE A 103 25.49 4.01 -28.10
CA ILE A 103 26.65 3.38 -28.75
C ILE A 103 26.17 2.51 -29.91
N SER A 104 25.24 1.58 -29.67
CA SER A 104 24.70 0.68 -30.70
C SER A 104 24.12 1.44 -31.90
N PHE A 105 23.39 2.53 -31.67
CA PHE A 105 22.89 3.40 -32.75
C PHE A 105 24.02 4.12 -33.51
N GLN A 106 25.08 4.57 -32.84
CA GLN A 106 26.25 5.15 -33.50
C GLN A 106 27.05 4.11 -34.31
N GLU A 107 27.08 2.86 -33.86
CA GLU A 107 27.67 1.74 -34.61
C GLU A 107 26.83 1.43 -35.85
N HIS A 108 25.51 1.29 -35.71
CA HIS A 108 24.60 1.05 -36.83
C HIS A 108 24.68 2.17 -37.90
N VAL A 109 24.73 3.44 -37.48
CA VAL A 109 24.92 4.59 -38.38
C VAL A 109 26.30 4.59 -39.05
N ARG A 110 27.34 4.06 -38.39
CA ARG A 110 28.69 3.91 -38.99
C ARG A 110 28.71 2.80 -40.03
N ASP A 111 28.09 1.66 -39.73
CA ASP A 111 28.00 0.51 -40.63
C ASP A 111 27.15 0.83 -41.87
N LEU A 112 26.02 1.51 -41.69
CA LEU A 112 25.17 1.95 -42.80
C LEU A 112 25.90 2.93 -43.74
N LYS A 113 26.71 3.84 -43.18
CA LYS A 113 27.59 4.73 -43.97
C LYS A 113 28.64 3.94 -44.74
N SER A 114 29.34 3.01 -44.08
CA SER A 114 30.35 2.14 -44.71
C SER A 114 29.76 1.31 -45.85
N GLN A 115 28.57 0.74 -45.68
CA GLN A 115 27.84 0.03 -46.73
C GLN A 115 27.49 0.96 -47.91
N HIS A 116 27.01 2.18 -47.63
CA HIS A 116 26.63 3.12 -48.67
C HIS A 116 27.85 3.67 -49.45
N GLU A 117 28.97 3.92 -48.77
CA GLU A 117 30.25 4.32 -49.35
C GLU A 117 30.84 3.20 -50.22
N SER A 118 30.80 1.95 -49.75
CA SER A 118 31.19 0.78 -50.55
C SER A 118 30.31 0.59 -51.80
N ALA A 119 29.00 0.85 -51.70
CA ALA A 119 28.10 0.82 -52.86
C ALA A 119 28.41 1.94 -53.88
N LEU A 120 28.78 3.14 -53.42
CA LEU A 120 29.24 4.23 -54.28
C LEU A 120 30.55 3.89 -54.99
N GLU A 121 31.54 3.32 -54.29
CA GLU A 121 32.78 2.82 -54.91
C GLU A 121 32.50 1.76 -56.00
N LEU A 122 31.51 0.88 -55.79
CA LEU A 122 31.17 -0.18 -56.75
C LEU A 122 30.51 0.36 -58.03
N GLU A 123 29.65 1.37 -57.92
CA GLU A 123 29.15 2.12 -59.08
C GLU A 123 30.27 2.92 -59.75
N GLU A 124 31.15 3.61 -59.00
CA GLU A 124 32.26 4.35 -59.60
C GLU A 124 33.18 3.41 -60.40
N LYS A 125 33.58 2.28 -59.81
CA LYS A 125 34.36 1.23 -60.50
C LYS A 125 33.62 0.63 -61.70
N LYS A 126 32.29 0.70 -61.75
CA LYS A 126 31.45 0.28 -62.89
C LYS A 126 31.39 1.37 -63.98
N TYR A 127 31.30 2.65 -63.62
CA TYR A 127 31.43 3.78 -64.55
C TYR A 127 32.85 3.86 -65.14
N GLN A 128 33.90 3.74 -64.33
CA GLN A 128 35.29 3.67 -64.77
C GLN A 128 35.52 2.53 -65.78
N ARG A 129 35.02 1.30 -65.50
CA ARG A 129 35.07 0.18 -66.45
C ARG A 129 34.32 0.47 -67.76
N ARG A 130 33.16 1.15 -67.69
CA ARG A 130 32.38 1.55 -68.88
C ARG A 130 33.12 2.60 -69.71
N LEU A 131 33.76 3.59 -69.07
CA LEU A 131 34.60 4.60 -69.73
C LEU A 131 35.83 3.95 -70.39
N ALA A 132 36.55 3.08 -69.68
CA ALA A 132 37.69 2.35 -70.23
C ALA A 132 37.30 1.43 -71.40
N SER A 133 36.11 0.82 -71.37
CA SER A 133 35.57 0.04 -72.49
C SER A 133 35.24 0.91 -73.71
N LEU A 134 34.67 2.11 -73.49
CA LEU A 134 34.40 3.07 -74.56
C LEU A 134 35.71 3.63 -75.17
N GLN A 135 36.69 3.99 -74.34
CA GLN A 135 38.03 4.40 -74.78
C GLN A 135 38.74 3.27 -75.55
N GLY A 136 38.67 2.03 -75.08
CA GLY A 136 39.22 0.87 -75.81
C GLY A 136 38.59 0.67 -77.18
N ARG A 137 37.27 0.88 -77.30
CA ARG A 137 36.55 0.85 -78.59
C ARG A 137 36.90 2.03 -79.50
N LEU A 138 37.13 3.22 -78.93
CA LEU A 138 37.58 4.40 -79.68
C LEU A 138 38.99 4.16 -80.23
N ASN A 139 39.93 3.78 -79.36
CA ASN A 139 41.31 3.49 -79.74
C ASN A 139 41.42 2.37 -80.79
N GLU A 140 40.56 1.35 -80.78
CA GLU A 140 40.56 0.33 -81.85
C GLU A 140 39.90 0.85 -83.15
N LYS A 141 38.93 1.77 -83.08
CA LYS A 141 38.45 2.49 -84.28
C LYS A 141 39.52 3.40 -84.87
N ASP A 142 40.28 4.10 -84.03
CA ASP A 142 41.40 4.94 -84.49
C ASP A 142 42.51 4.08 -85.12
N ARG A 143 42.76 2.87 -84.59
CA ARG A 143 43.63 1.86 -85.23
C ARG A 143 43.04 1.31 -86.54
N GLU A 144 41.73 1.10 -86.64
CA GLU A 144 41.09 0.71 -87.90
C GLU A 144 41.26 1.81 -88.96
N TYR A 145 41.03 3.08 -88.60
CA TYR A 145 41.27 4.22 -89.50
C TYR A 145 42.75 4.34 -89.89
N ALA A 146 43.69 4.17 -88.95
CA ALA A 146 45.12 4.15 -89.25
C ALA A 146 45.48 3.00 -90.22
N LYS A 147 44.94 1.79 -90.01
CA LYS A 147 45.12 0.64 -90.92
C LYS A 147 44.45 0.84 -92.30
N ILE A 148 43.43 1.68 -92.41
CA ILE A 148 42.82 2.08 -93.68
C ILE A 148 43.75 3.07 -94.39
N PHE A 149 44.22 4.11 -93.69
CA PHE A 149 45.16 5.10 -94.22
C PHE A 149 46.49 4.45 -94.66
N GLU A 150 47.05 3.54 -93.86
CA GLU A 150 48.20 2.72 -94.24
C GLU A 150 47.92 1.82 -95.46
N LYS A 151 46.68 1.33 -95.65
CA LYS A 151 46.31 0.57 -96.85
C LYS A 151 46.17 1.45 -98.09
N GLU A 152 45.68 2.67 -97.95
CA GLU A 152 45.63 3.66 -99.04
C GLU A 152 47.04 4.15 -99.42
N GLN A 153 47.98 4.23 -98.47
CA GLN A 153 49.40 4.50 -98.75
C GLN A 153 50.16 3.30 -99.33
N ASN A 154 49.85 2.06 -98.90
CA ASN A 154 50.56 0.86 -99.36
C ASN A 154 49.87 0.14 -100.53
N SER A 155 48.68 0.58 -100.97
CA SER A 155 48.16 0.22 -102.28
C SER A 155 49.04 0.86 -103.35
N SER A 156 49.91 0.04 -103.96
CA SER A 156 50.72 0.41 -105.12
C SER A 156 49.87 1.21 -106.12
N PRO A 157 50.38 2.35 -106.64
CA PRO A 157 49.55 3.34 -107.30
C PRO A 157 48.75 2.71 -108.45
N SER A 158 47.43 2.82 -108.35
CA SER A 158 46.53 2.53 -109.48
C SER A 158 47.00 3.35 -110.68
N GLU A 159 47.01 2.75 -111.86
CA GLU A 159 47.49 3.41 -113.08
C GLU A 159 46.70 4.71 -113.35
N GLU A 160 45.43 4.78 -112.90
CA GLU A 160 44.63 6.01 -112.87
C GLU A 160 45.31 7.21 -112.19
N HIS A 161 46.09 7.04 -111.12
CA HIS A 161 46.71 8.19 -110.44
C HIS A 161 47.91 8.72 -111.23
N VAL A 162 48.68 7.81 -111.85
CA VAL A 162 49.80 8.16 -112.74
C VAL A 162 49.28 8.75 -114.06
N GLU A 163 48.13 8.28 -114.57
CA GLU A 163 47.45 8.92 -115.70
C GLU A 163 46.86 10.28 -115.33
N ARG A 164 46.22 10.42 -114.17
CA ARG A 164 45.73 11.73 -113.68
C ARG A 164 46.86 12.73 -113.49
N GLU A 165 48.00 12.34 -112.93
CA GLU A 165 49.16 13.21 -112.81
C GLU A 165 49.74 13.60 -114.17
N LYS A 166 49.86 12.66 -115.14
CA LYS A 166 50.23 13.00 -116.52
C LYS A 166 49.22 13.91 -117.22
N ILE A 167 47.92 13.73 -116.96
CA ILE A 167 46.86 14.59 -117.50
C ILE A 167 46.97 16.00 -116.88
N ILE A 168 47.12 16.11 -115.57
CA ILE A 168 47.30 17.38 -114.85
C ILE A 168 48.59 18.09 -115.31
N GLU A 169 49.70 17.37 -115.47
CA GLU A 169 50.95 17.94 -115.97
C GLU A 169 50.84 18.37 -117.44
N SER A 170 50.16 17.58 -118.29
CA SER A 170 49.87 17.98 -119.67
C SER A 170 48.96 19.21 -119.75
N LEU A 171 47.97 19.32 -118.87
CA LEU A 171 47.09 20.49 -118.75
C LEU A 171 47.84 21.70 -118.22
N ASN A 172 48.74 21.54 -117.25
CA ASN A 172 49.59 22.64 -116.77
C ASN A 172 50.57 23.13 -117.86
N ILE A 173 51.14 22.22 -118.65
CA ILE A 173 51.94 22.57 -119.84
C ILE A 173 51.07 23.29 -120.89
N GLN A 174 49.84 22.85 -121.09
CA GLN A 174 48.90 23.46 -122.04
C GLN A 174 48.44 24.85 -121.57
N ILE A 175 48.14 25.02 -120.28
CA ILE A 175 47.84 26.30 -119.64
C ILE A 175 49.04 27.24 -119.79
N ALA A 176 50.24 26.84 -119.35
CA ALA A 176 51.46 27.66 -119.48
C ALA A 176 51.81 28.01 -120.94
N LYS A 177 51.39 27.19 -121.91
CA LYS A 177 51.50 27.47 -123.34
C LYS A 177 50.46 28.49 -123.81
N THR A 178 49.19 28.34 -123.41
CA THR A 178 48.15 29.35 -123.68
C THR A 178 48.41 30.66 -122.96
N GLU A 179 49.03 30.66 -121.78
CA GLU A 179 49.46 31.87 -121.08
C GLU A 179 50.65 32.54 -121.80
N LYS A 180 51.59 31.77 -122.38
CA LYS A 180 52.62 32.32 -123.27
C LYS A 180 52.06 32.87 -124.58
N GLU A 181 51.01 32.26 -125.13
CA GLU A 181 50.34 32.74 -126.34
C GLU A 181 49.48 33.98 -126.05
N MET A 182 48.79 34.04 -124.90
CA MET A 182 48.04 35.20 -124.41
C MET A 182 48.96 36.35 -123.96
N ALA A 183 50.13 36.06 -123.38
CA ALA A 183 51.15 37.05 -123.09
C ALA A 183 51.69 37.65 -124.40
N LYS A 184 52.06 36.81 -125.37
CA LYS A 184 52.47 37.28 -126.71
C LYS A 184 51.38 38.09 -127.41
N LEU A 185 50.11 37.73 -127.29
CA LEU A 185 48.99 38.50 -127.84
C LEU A 185 48.71 39.82 -127.09
N ARG A 186 49.10 39.93 -125.81
CA ARG A 186 49.09 41.21 -125.07
C ARG A 186 50.31 42.08 -125.40
N GLU A 187 51.47 41.48 -125.65
CA GLU A 187 52.69 42.19 -126.07
C GLU A 187 52.70 42.54 -127.57
N SER A 188 51.91 41.87 -128.41
CA SER A 188 51.75 42.17 -129.85
C SER A 188 50.53 43.05 -130.19
N SER A 189 50.04 43.85 -129.24
CA SER A 189 48.90 44.75 -129.42
C SER A 189 49.18 46.18 -128.93
N TYR A 190 50.45 46.59 -128.91
CA TYR A 190 50.87 47.99 -128.85
C TYR A 190 51.89 48.27 -129.96
N GLU A 191 51.89 49.52 -130.43
CA GLU A 191 52.69 50.09 -131.54
C GLU A 191 52.25 49.71 -132.98
N ALA A 192 52.58 50.60 -133.93
CA ALA A 192 52.43 50.49 -135.39
C ALA A 192 51.00 50.59 -136.02
N GLN A 193 50.27 51.65 -135.69
CA GLN A 193 49.87 52.62 -136.75
C GLN A 193 50.57 53.95 -136.44
N GLY A 194 51.46 54.51 -137.26
CA GLY A 194 51.99 54.04 -138.55
C GLY A 194 51.07 54.39 -139.74
N GLN A 195 51.49 55.20 -140.72
CA GLN A 195 52.72 56.00 -140.83
C GLN A 195 52.54 57.13 -141.89
N ASP A 196 53.38 58.17 -141.84
CA ASP A 196 54.09 58.91 -142.93
C ASP A 196 53.52 59.00 -144.37
N ASP A 197 53.68 60.09 -145.14
CA ASP A 197 54.16 61.49 -144.92
C ASP A 197 53.57 62.36 -146.10
N SER A 198 54.18 63.17 -146.99
CA SER A 198 55.55 63.68 -147.15
C SER A 198 55.71 64.97 -147.99
N THR A 199 56.72 65.75 -147.59
CA THR A 199 57.68 66.62 -148.33
C THR A 199 57.32 67.29 -149.68
N THR A 200 57.80 68.50 -150.07
CA THR A 200 58.21 69.76 -149.38
C THR A 200 58.24 70.90 -150.44
N VAL A 201 58.60 72.12 -150.04
CA VAL A 201 59.47 73.07 -150.80
C VAL A 201 58.82 74.13 -151.74
N LYS A 202 58.83 75.37 -151.22
CA LYS A 202 59.17 76.67 -151.84
C LYS A 202 58.23 77.41 -152.83
N GLN A 203 57.82 78.58 -152.34
CA GLN A 203 57.99 79.93 -152.94
C GLN A 203 57.13 80.40 -154.14
N GLN A 204 56.43 81.52 -153.86
CA GLN A 204 56.32 82.75 -154.66
C GLN A 204 55.40 82.79 -155.91
N LEU A 205 54.22 83.38 -155.65
CA LEU A 205 53.64 84.52 -156.39
C LEU A 205 53.25 84.38 -157.88
N LYS A 206 51.95 84.61 -158.11
CA LYS A 206 51.25 84.87 -159.40
C LYS A 206 51.06 83.61 -160.28
N SER A 207 49.92 83.41 -160.96
CA SER A 207 48.67 84.22 -161.05
C SER A 207 47.43 83.35 -161.26
N VAL A 208 46.25 83.97 -161.18
CA VAL A 208 44.92 83.33 -161.20
C VAL A 208 44.45 83.00 -162.64
N ARG A 209 43.54 82.00 -162.74
CA ARG A 209 42.44 81.83 -163.74
C ARG A 209 42.60 80.64 -164.72
N LYS A 210 41.47 79.94 -165.00
CA LYS A 210 41.31 78.64 -165.71
C LYS A 210 41.71 77.44 -164.84
N SER A 211 40.82 76.60 -164.28
CA SER A 211 39.34 76.51 -164.24
C SER A 211 38.58 76.25 -165.56
N LEU A 212 38.21 74.98 -165.82
CA LEU A 212 36.79 74.60 -166.05
C LEU A 212 36.48 73.08 -166.05
N GLU A 213 37.43 72.18 -166.34
CA GLU A 213 37.12 70.79 -166.75
C GLU A 213 36.90 69.76 -165.61
N THR A 214 37.04 70.14 -164.34
CA THR A 214 36.99 69.18 -163.20
C THR A 214 35.58 68.88 -162.66
N THR A 215 34.52 69.45 -163.24
CA THR A 215 33.16 69.41 -162.67
C THR A 215 32.36 68.14 -162.95
N GLU A 216 32.70 67.37 -163.99
CA GLU A 216 31.86 66.26 -164.46
C GLU A 216 32.10 64.94 -163.71
N LEU A 217 33.29 64.76 -163.11
CA LEU A 217 33.63 63.58 -162.30
C LEU A 217 32.88 63.54 -160.96
N ALA A 218 32.84 64.67 -160.24
CA ALA A 218 32.24 64.78 -158.91
C ALA A 218 30.74 64.39 -158.86
N LEU A 219 30.03 64.53 -159.98
CA LEU A 219 28.59 64.24 -160.05
C LEU A 219 28.27 62.73 -160.11
N LYS A 220 29.26 61.87 -160.40
CA LYS A 220 29.12 60.40 -160.29
C LYS A 220 29.34 59.92 -158.85
N GLU A 221 30.36 60.43 -158.18
CA GLU A 221 30.72 60.05 -156.80
C GLU A 221 29.58 60.34 -155.81
N SER A 222 28.92 61.50 -155.95
CA SER A 222 27.77 61.88 -155.12
C SER A 222 26.57 60.92 -155.22
N LYS A 223 26.41 60.21 -156.36
CA LYS A 223 25.34 59.20 -156.51
C LYS A 223 25.66 57.88 -155.82
N GLN A 224 26.93 57.48 -155.78
CA GLN A 224 27.35 56.27 -155.08
C GLN A 224 27.17 56.44 -153.57
N GLN A 225 27.64 57.56 -153.01
CA GLN A 225 27.48 57.88 -151.58
C GLN A 225 26.02 57.82 -151.10
N ASN A 226 25.06 58.25 -151.93
CA ASN A 226 23.63 58.16 -151.60
C ASN A 226 23.11 56.71 -151.51
N LEU A 227 23.61 55.79 -152.33
CA LEU A 227 23.28 54.37 -152.23
C LEU A 227 23.89 53.76 -150.95
N ASP A 228 25.13 54.12 -150.64
CA ASP A 228 25.84 53.63 -149.46
C ASP A 228 25.15 54.11 -148.16
N TYR A 229 24.68 55.37 -148.10
CA TYR A 229 23.87 55.86 -146.98
C TYR A 229 22.52 55.13 -146.84
N ILE A 230 21.85 54.77 -147.93
CA ILE A 230 20.60 53.99 -147.88
C ILE A 230 20.86 52.59 -147.29
N GLN A 231 21.99 51.95 -147.66
CA GLN A 231 22.38 50.66 -147.07
C GLN A 231 22.71 50.80 -145.58
N GLN A 232 23.46 51.83 -145.17
CA GLN A 232 23.73 52.10 -143.75
C GLN A 232 22.45 52.33 -142.93
N ILE A 233 21.46 53.06 -143.47
CA ILE A 233 20.15 53.25 -142.82
C ILE A 233 19.38 51.92 -142.71
N ALA A 234 19.49 51.02 -143.68
CA ALA A 234 18.90 49.69 -143.60
C ALA A 234 19.58 48.83 -142.52
N GLU A 235 20.91 48.81 -142.45
CA GLU A 235 21.64 48.12 -141.38
C GLU A 235 21.34 48.70 -140.00
N LEU A 236 21.27 50.02 -139.85
CA LEU A 236 20.95 50.65 -138.57
C LEU A 236 19.53 50.28 -138.11
N LYS A 237 18.57 50.10 -139.04
CA LYS A 237 17.23 49.59 -138.71
C LYS A 237 17.23 48.12 -138.28
N THR A 238 18.01 47.24 -138.93
CA THR A 238 18.10 45.83 -138.49
C THR A 238 18.82 45.72 -137.16
N LYS A 239 19.94 46.45 -136.97
CA LYS A 239 20.66 46.57 -135.68
C LYS A 239 19.75 47.12 -134.56
N LEU A 240 18.92 48.12 -134.84
CA LEU A 240 17.93 48.64 -133.90
C LEU A 240 16.86 47.59 -133.52
N SER A 241 16.33 46.84 -134.48
CA SER A 241 15.35 45.78 -134.20
C SER A 241 15.95 44.61 -133.40
N ALA A 242 17.22 44.26 -133.66
CA ALA A 242 17.95 43.25 -132.90
C ALA A 242 18.20 43.72 -131.46
N ALA A 243 18.59 44.99 -131.26
CA ALA A 243 18.73 45.59 -129.94
C ALA A 243 17.39 45.64 -129.18
N GLN A 244 16.28 45.94 -129.85
CA GLN A 244 14.94 45.88 -129.25
C GLN A 244 14.50 44.46 -128.88
N GLN A 245 14.89 43.43 -129.65
CA GLN A 245 14.66 42.02 -129.28
C GLN A 245 15.55 41.60 -128.10
N GLN A 246 16.82 42.00 -128.07
CA GLN A 246 17.70 41.77 -126.92
C GLN A 246 17.16 42.45 -125.67
N LYS A 247 16.73 43.72 -125.75
CA LYS A 247 16.10 44.40 -124.62
C LYS A 247 14.87 43.64 -124.12
N LYS A 248 13.94 43.22 -125.00
CA LYS A 248 12.77 42.44 -124.58
C LYS A 248 13.13 41.13 -123.86
N ARG A 249 14.23 40.47 -124.25
CA ARG A 249 14.74 39.29 -123.52
C ARG A 249 15.34 39.68 -122.16
N PHE A 250 16.00 40.82 -122.06
CA PHE A 250 16.53 41.35 -120.80
C PHE A 250 15.39 41.74 -119.84
N ASP A 251 14.41 42.53 -120.29
CA ASP A 251 13.21 42.90 -119.55
C ASP A 251 12.45 41.65 -119.04
N GLN A 252 12.37 40.60 -119.88
CA GLN A 252 11.79 39.30 -119.49
C GLN A 252 12.63 38.58 -118.43
N LEU A 253 13.95 38.49 -118.62
CA LEU A 253 14.87 37.85 -117.67
C LEU A 253 14.82 38.54 -116.31
N GLU A 254 14.88 39.87 -116.29
CA GLU A 254 14.76 40.73 -115.12
C GLU A 254 13.42 40.49 -114.39
N SER A 255 12.29 40.51 -115.10
CA SER A 255 10.98 40.20 -114.51
C SER A 255 10.87 38.77 -113.93
N SER A 256 11.58 37.79 -114.52
CA SER A 256 11.64 36.42 -114.00
C SER A 256 12.56 36.30 -112.79
N HIS A 257 13.63 37.08 -112.73
CA HIS A 257 14.55 37.15 -111.61
C HIS A 257 13.89 37.86 -110.41
N ASP A 258 13.12 38.92 -110.65
CA ASP A 258 12.29 39.60 -109.65
C ASP A 258 11.15 38.72 -109.13
N ALA A 259 10.58 37.86 -109.97
CA ALA A 259 9.61 36.86 -109.53
C ALA A 259 10.26 35.83 -108.61
N TYR A 260 11.42 35.28 -109.00
CA TYR A 260 12.18 34.34 -108.20
C TYR A 260 12.68 34.94 -106.86
N ILE A 261 13.15 36.19 -106.86
CA ILE A 261 13.57 36.90 -105.63
C ILE A 261 12.38 37.07 -104.67
N ARG A 262 11.19 37.42 -105.18
CA ARG A 262 9.97 37.53 -104.36
C ARG A 262 9.54 36.17 -103.81
N GLU A 263 9.51 35.12 -104.63
CA GLU A 263 9.18 33.77 -104.18
C GLU A 263 10.17 33.27 -103.10
N LEU A 264 11.47 33.55 -103.27
CA LEU A 264 12.50 33.20 -102.29
C LEU A 264 12.34 33.99 -100.98
N THR A 265 11.98 35.27 -101.06
CA THR A 265 11.72 36.13 -99.90
C THR A 265 10.44 35.71 -99.17
N GLU A 266 9.37 35.38 -99.89
CA GLU A 266 8.14 34.85 -99.31
C GLU A 266 8.39 33.50 -98.61
N LYS A 267 9.19 32.62 -99.21
CA LYS A 267 9.67 31.38 -98.58
C LYS A 267 10.44 31.67 -97.29
N PHE A 268 11.47 32.52 -97.33
CA PHE A 268 12.23 32.90 -96.13
C PHE A 268 11.36 33.52 -95.03
N MET A 269 10.40 34.38 -95.37
CA MET A 269 9.47 34.96 -94.40
C MET A 269 8.54 33.90 -93.79
N SER A 270 8.02 32.97 -94.61
CA SER A 270 7.18 31.87 -94.12
C SER A 270 7.95 30.86 -93.26
N GLU A 271 9.23 30.65 -93.55
CA GLU A 271 10.12 29.78 -92.78
C GLU A 271 10.55 30.45 -91.46
N ALA A 272 10.82 31.76 -91.47
CA ALA A 272 11.05 32.55 -90.26
C ALA A 272 9.81 32.53 -89.36
N GLN A 273 8.61 32.80 -89.89
CA GLN A 273 7.37 32.76 -89.12
C GLN A 273 7.07 31.34 -88.59
N ARG A 274 7.31 30.29 -89.40
CA ARG A 274 7.13 28.90 -88.97
C ARG A 274 8.12 28.53 -87.86
N THR A 275 9.39 28.92 -87.99
CA THR A 275 10.41 28.62 -86.96
C THR A 275 10.11 29.37 -85.67
N GLU A 276 9.71 30.65 -85.73
CA GLU A 276 9.24 31.44 -84.59
C GLU A 276 8.03 30.79 -83.89
N MET A 277 7.01 30.33 -84.63
CA MET A 277 5.88 29.62 -84.01
C MET A 277 6.32 28.29 -83.37
N THR A 278 7.29 27.56 -83.95
CA THR A 278 7.78 26.32 -83.32
C THR A 278 8.63 26.57 -82.08
N THR A 279 9.45 27.63 -82.03
CA THR A 279 10.21 27.98 -80.83
C THR A 279 9.31 28.58 -79.75
N GLN A 280 8.29 29.34 -80.12
CA GLN A 280 7.26 29.81 -79.19
C GLN A 280 6.46 28.64 -78.59
N ALA A 281 6.07 27.65 -79.39
CA ALA A 281 5.39 26.45 -78.89
C ALA A 281 6.31 25.61 -77.97
N GLN A 282 7.59 25.45 -78.31
CA GLN A 282 8.57 24.79 -77.43
C GLN A 282 8.73 25.54 -76.10
N PHE A 283 8.80 26.87 -76.13
CA PHE A 283 8.89 27.70 -74.92
C PHE A 283 7.62 27.59 -74.06
N GLN A 284 6.43 27.59 -74.69
CA GLN A 284 5.16 27.39 -73.98
C GLN A 284 5.07 25.99 -73.35
N ASN A 285 5.51 24.94 -74.05
CA ASN A 285 5.56 23.59 -73.49
C ASN A 285 6.50 23.52 -72.28
N LEU A 286 7.74 23.99 -72.41
CA LEU A 286 8.71 24.09 -71.30
C LEU A 286 8.17 24.90 -70.11
N GLN A 287 7.44 25.99 -70.38
CA GLN A 287 6.79 26.78 -69.34
C GLN A 287 5.65 25.99 -68.66
N SER A 288 4.84 25.26 -69.42
CA SER A 288 3.79 24.41 -68.86
C SER A 288 4.36 23.27 -68.02
N GLU A 289 5.35 22.52 -68.51
CA GLU A 289 6.06 21.44 -67.81
C GLU A 289 6.69 21.96 -66.50
N TYR A 290 7.32 23.15 -66.52
CA TYR A 290 7.82 23.78 -65.30
C TYR A 290 6.69 24.13 -64.31
N THR A 291 5.57 24.68 -64.78
CA THR A 291 4.43 24.98 -63.88
C THR A 291 3.70 23.73 -63.38
N GLU A 292 3.75 22.62 -64.12
CA GLU A 292 3.22 21.31 -63.73
C GLU A 292 4.10 20.71 -62.62
N SER A 293 5.42 20.60 -62.85
CA SER A 293 6.37 20.12 -61.85
C SER A 293 6.39 20.98 -60.57
N MET A 294 6.30 22.30 -60.70
CA MET A 294 6.15 23.21 -59.55
C MET A 294 4.79 23.14 -58.85
N ARG A 295 3.79 22.46 -59.42
CA ARG A 295 2.52 22.11 -58.77
C ARG A 295 2.65 20.77 -58.06
N GLU A 296 3.13 19.74 -58.75
CA GLU A 296 3.39 18.40 -58.22
C GLU A 296 4.27 18.45 -56.96
N LEU A 297 5.36 19.23 -56.98
CA LEU A 297 6.24 19.42 -55.81
C LEU A 297 5.53 20.06 -54.60
N ARG A 298 4.50 20.89 -54.82
CA ARG A 298 3.70 21.48 -53.73
C ARG A 298 2.68 20.48 -53.19
N GLU A 299 2.05 19.73 -54.08
CA GLU A 299 1.09 18.68 -53.72
C GLU A 299 1.80 17.55 -52.94
N GLN A 300 2.96 17.08 -53.41
CA GLN A 300 3.84 16.17 -52.69
C GLN A 300 4.17 16.69 -51.29
N HIS A 301 4.68 17.91 -51.17
CA HIS A 301 5.05 18.52 -49.88
C HIS A 301 3.87 18.69 -48.90
N GLU A 302 2.64 18.98 -49.36
CA GLU A 302 1.47 18.95 -48.48
C GLU A 302 1.05 17.51 -48.11
N THR A 303 1.14 16.53 -49.03
CA THR A 303 0.88 15.12 -48.66
C THR A 303 1.89 14.58 -47.66
N GLU A 304 3.18 14.92 -47.77
CA GLU A 304 4.21 14.57 -46.79
C GLU A 304 3.91 15.19 -45.42
N LYS A 305 3.47 16.45 -45.37
CA LYS A 305 3.00 17.08 -44.13
C LYS A 305 1.77 16.41 -43.53
N GLU A 306 0.85 15.92 -44.36
CA GLU A 306 -0.34 15.21 -43.87
C GLU A 306 0.02 13.81 -43.34
N VAL A 307 0.86 13.06 -44.05
CA VAL A 307 1.43 11.79 -43.56
C VAL A 307 2.16 12.02 -42.24
N TRP A 308 3.04 13.02 -42.14
CA TRP A 308 3.79 13.29 -40.91
C TRP A 308 2.89 13.69 -39.73
N LYS A 309 1.81 14.46 -39.96
CA LYS A 309 0.80 14.74 -38.93
C LYS A 309 0.06 13.47 -38.49
N ILE A 310 -0.27 12.57 -39.42
CA ILE A 310 -0.94 11.30 -39.14
C ILE A 310 -0.02 10.39 -38.32
N GLU A 311 1.24 10.22 -38.73
CA GLU A 311 2.26 9.46 -38.00
C GLU A 311 2.49 10.03 -36.60
N GLN A 312 2.68 11.34 -36.46
CA GLN A 312 2.85 11.98 -35.16
C GLN A 312 1.62 11.82 -34.26
N THR A 313 0.41 11.90 -34.82
CA THR A 313 -0.84 11.67 -34.07
C THR A 313 -0.96 10.22 -33.63
N ALA A 314 -0.67 9.25 -34.51
CA ALA A 314 -0.70 7.83 -34.20
C ALA A 314 0.30 7.44 -33.11
N LEU A 315 1.54 7.96 -33.17
CA LEU A 315 2.54 7.77 -32.12
C LEU A 315 2.08 8.35 -30.78
N ILE A 316 1.50 9.56 -30.80
CA ILE A 316 0.94 10.19 -29.59
C ILE A 316 -0.23 9.40 -29.01
N ASP A 317 -1.10 8.82 -29.85
CA ASP A 317 -2.26 8.04 -29.40
C ASP A 317 -1.88 6.64 -28.90
N GLU A 318 -0.84 6.01 -29.47
CA GLU A 318 -0.31 4.75 -28.95
C GLU A 318 0.37 4.95 -27.58
N ILE A 319 1.17 6.00 -27.41
CA ILE A 319 1.77 6.36 -26.10
C ILE A 319 0.67 6.62 -25.05
N LYS A 320 -0.46 7.26 -25.41
CA LYS A 320 -1.62 7.40 -24.51
C LYS A 320 -2.25 6.05 -24.16
N ARG A 321 -2.28 5.11 -25.12
CA ARG A 321 -2.86 3.77 -24.95
C ARG A 321 -2.01 2.91 -24.02
N GLU A 322 -0.69 2.96 -24.17
CA GLU A 322 0.29 2.31 -23.29
C GLU A 322 0.21 2.88 -21.88
N LEU A 323 0.33 4.20 -21.70
CA LEU A 323 0.20 4.88 -20.40
C LEU A 323 -1.16 4.61 -19.72
N GLY A 324 -2.23 4.48 -20.52
CA GLY A 324 -3.55 4.09 -20.04
C GLY A 324 -3.58 2.66 -19.49
N PHE A 325 -2.95 1.72 -20.20
CA PHE A 325 -2.83 0.32 -19.78
C PHE A 325 -1.96 0.18 -18.53
N GLU A 326 -0.77 0.80 -18.49
CA GLU A 326 0.13 0.82 -17.32
C GLU A 326 -0.59 1.36 -16.08
N LYS A 327 -1.36 2.44 -16.24
CA LYS A 327 -2.15 3.03 -15.15
C LYS A 327 -3.24 2.08 -14.65
N GLU A 328 -3.96 1.39 -15.54
CA GLU A 328 -4.94 0.38 -15.13
C GLU A 328 -4.29 -0.84 -14.45
N GLU A 329 -3.14 -1.29 -14.94
CA GLU A 329 -2.34 -2.37 -14.34
C GLU A 329 -1.87 -1.98 -12.93
N ALA A 330 -1.29 -0.79 -12.76
CA ALA A 330 -0.84 -0.29 -11.47
C ALA A 330 -1.99 -0.11 -10.46
N LEU A 331 -3.17 0.36 -10.91
CA LEU A 331 -4.37 0.41 -10.07
C LEU A 331 -4.89 -0.98 -9.71
N ARG A 332 -4.80 -1.95 -10.63
CA ARG A 332 -5.19 -3.35 -10.42
C ARG A 332 -4.25 -4.05 -9.43
N GLU A 333 -2.95 -3.77 -9.50
CA GLU A 333 -1.95 -4.26 -8.55
C GLU A 333 -2.14 -3.65 -7.17
N LEU A 334 -2.27 -2.32 -7.08
CA LEU A 334 -2.56 -1.63 -5.81
C LEU A 334 -3.86 -2.15 -5.16
N GLY A 335 -4.88 -2.47 -5.96
CA GLY A 335 -6.11 -3.12 -5.49
C GLY A 335 -5.88 -4.54 -4.96
N ARG A 336 -5.02 -5.33 -5.59
CA ARG A 336 -4.61 -6.66 -5.10
C ARG A 336 -3.80 -6.56 -3.80
N GLU A 337 -2.79 -5.69 -3.76
CA GLU A 337 -2.01 -5.41 -2.55
C GLU A 337 -2.89 -4.95 -1.38
N TRP A 338 -3.84 -4.04 -1.62
CA TRP A 338 -4.74 -3.54 -0.57
C TRP A 338 -5.67 -4.63 -0.06
N LYS A 339 -6.20 -5.47 -0.96
CA LYS A 339 -7.01 -6.64 -0.58
C LYS A 339 -6.22 -7.60 0.31
N ILE A 340 -5.01 -7.99 -0.10
CA ILE A 340 -4.15 -8.90 0.67
C ILE A 340 -3.85 -8.32 2.06
N LYS A 341 -3.42 -7.06 2.15
CA LYS A 341 -3.13 -6.38 3.43
C LYS A 341 -4.36 -6.31 4.35
N ASN A 342 -5.56 -6.17 3.78
CA ASN A 342 -6.80 -6.16 4.55
C ASN A 342 -7.21 -7.57 5.01
N GLU A 343 -6.98 -8.60 4.19
CA GLU A 343 -7.18 -10.01 4.56
C GLU A 343 -6.19 -10.44 5.65
N ASP A 344 -4.91 -10.08 5.53
CA ASP A 344 -3.88 -10.28 6.57
C ASP A 344 -4.22 -9.56 7.89
N LEU A 345 -4.68 -8.31 7.81
CA LEU A 345 -5.09 -7.54 8.98
C LEU A 345 -6.31 -8.17 9.67
N HIS A 346 -7.32 -8.61 8.92
CA HIS A 346 -8.45 -9.34 9.49
C HIS A 346 -8.04 -10.68 10.09
N ALA A 347 -7.10 -11.42 9.47
CA ALA A 347 -6.57 -12.65 10.03
C ALA A 347 -5.83 -12.41 11.37
N SER A 348 -4.98 -11.37 11.44
CA SER A 348 -4.30 -10.98 12.67
C SER A 348 -5.31 -10.56 13.75
N MET A 349 -6.25 -9.66 13.44
CA MET A 349 -7.25 -9.20 14.41
C MET A 349 -8.17 -10.34 14.89
N SER A 350 -8.51 -11.28 14.02
CA SER A 350 -9.29 -12.47 14.39
C SER A 350 -8.51 -13.38 15.34
N LYS A 351 -7.22 -13.61 15.05
CA LYS A 351 -6.32 -14.36 15.92
C LYS A 351 -6.16 -13.67 17.28
N ASP A 352 -5.87 -12.37 17.30
CA ASP A 352 -5.71 -11.59 18.54
C ASP A 352 -6.99 -11.62 19.39
N ALA A 353 -8.17 -11.52 18.74
CA ALA A 353 -9.46 -11.65 19.42
C ALA A 353 -9.66 -13.05 20.04
N MET A 354 -9.28 -14.13 19.34
CA MET A 354 -9.31 -15.49 19.87
C MET A 354 -8.34 -15.70 21.03
N GLU A 355 -7.11 -15.18 20.95
CA GLU A 355 -6.13 -15.27 22.05
C GLU A 355 -6.57 -14.47 23.28
N ILE A 356 -7.16 -13.28 23.08
CA ILE A 356 -7.77 -12.48 24.16
C ILE A 356 -8.95 -13.22 24.78
N GLN A 357 -9.85 -13.80 23.97
CA GLN A 357 -10.98 -14.59 24.47
C GLN A 357 -10.50 -15.78 25.30
N ALA A 358 -9.59 -16.60 24.78
CA ALA A 358 -9.04 -17.75 25.47
C ALA A 358 -8.33 -17.38 26.78
N HIS A 359 -7.60 -16.26 26.82
CA HIS A 359 -7.02 -15.73 28.07
C HIS A 359 -8.11 -15.39 29.11
N TRP A 360 -9.21 -14.75 28.71
CA TRP A 360 -10.29 -14.41 29.64
C TRP A 360 -11.12 -15.63 30.06
N GLU A 361 -11.32 -16.61 29.18
CA GLU A 361 -11.97 -17.89 29.51
C GLU A 361 -11.13 -18.72 30.49
N ASN A 362 -9.82 -18.86 30.25
CA ASN A 362 -8.90 -19.50 31.20
C ASN A 362 -8.91 -18.80 32.56
N LYS A 363 -8.84 -17.46 32.57
CA LYS A 363 -8.87 -16.66 33.81
C LYS A 363 -10.23 -16.73 34.54
N LEU A 364 -11.33 -16.89 33.81
CA LEU A 364 -12.63 -17.20 34.38
C LEU A 364 -12.59 -18.57 35.08
N GLU A 365 -12.06 -19.59 34.42
CA GLU A 365 -11.95 -20.95 34.97
C GLU A 365 -10.98 -21.04 36.16
N ASP A 366 -9.88 -20.28 36.16
CA ASP A 366 -9.01 -20.10 37.32
C ASP A 366 -9.79 -19.52 38.51
N THR A 367 -10.57 -18.46 38.31
CA THR A 367 -11.37 -17.89 39.42
C THR A 367 -12.49 -18.83 39.88
N LYS A 368 -13.10 -19.61 38.98
CA LYS A 368 -14.03 -20.69 39.34
C LYS A 368 -13.33 -21.76 40.18
N SER A 369 -12.21 -22.33 39.73
CA SER A 369 -11.51 -23.40 40.43
C SER A 369 -10.97 -22.98 41.80
N ILE A 370 -10.49 -21.73 41.94
CA ILE A 370 -10.13 -21.11 43.22
C ILE A 370 -11.36 -20.99 44.13
N SER A 371 -12.50 -20.52 43.60
CA SER A 371 -13.73 -20.36 44.39
C SER A 371 -14.33 -21.70 44.83
N MET A 372 -14.33 -22.71 43.96
CA MET A 372 -14.73 -24.09 44.26
C MET A 372 -13.79 -24.72 45.30
N SER A 373 -12.48 -24.55 45.18
CA SER A 373 -11.51 -25.02 46.17
C SER A 373 -11.76 -24.40 47.55
N LYS A 374 -12.10 -23.10 47.58
CA LYS A 374 -12.48 -22.38 48.80
C LYS A 374 -13.81 -22.89 49.38
N LEU A 375 -14.82 -23.17 48.54
CA LEU A 375 -16.09 -23.73 48.96
C LEU A 375 -15.92 -25.12 49.58
N SER A 376 -15.19 -26.03 48.93
CA SER A 376 -14.88 -27.36 49.46
C SER A 376 -14.14 -27.30 50.79
N ARG A 377 -13.19 -26.36 50.95
CA ARG A 377 -12.48 -26.15 52.22
C ARG A 377 -13.42 -25.66 53.33
N LEU A 378 -14.27 -24.67 53.04
CA LEU A 378 -15.26 -24.13 53.99
C LEU A 378 -16.32 -25.18 54.35
N GLN A 379 -16.72 -26.05 53.42
CA GLN A 379 -17.63 -27.16 53.69
C GLN A 379 -17.01 -28.16 54.68
N GLY A 380 -15.73 -28.51 54.51
CA GLY A 380 -14.99 -29.33 55.48
C GLY A 380 -14.82 -28.64 56.85
N GLU A 381 -14.57 -27.32 56.88
CA GLU A 381 -14.54 -26.54 58.13
C GLU A 381 -15.89 -26.59 58.86
N ILE A 382 -17.01 -26.47 58.12
CA ILE A 382 -18.38 -26.56 58.65
C ILE A 382 -18.66 -27.98 59.18
N GLU A 383 -18.24 -29.03 58.47
CA GLU A 383 -18.45 -30.42 58.90
C GLU A 383 -17.68 -30.75 60.19
N VAL A 384 -16.43 -30.28 60.32
CA VAL A 384 -15.66 -30.40 61.58
C VAL A 384 -16.32 -29.63 62.74
N VAL A 385 -16.92 -28.47 62.47
CA VAL A 385 -17.69 -27.71 63.47
C VAL A 385 -18.97 -28.45 63.87
N LYS A 386 -19.70 -29.02 62.91
CA LYS A 386 -20.88 -29.85 63.15
C LYS A 386 -20.54 -31.06 64.02
N ASP A 387 -19.52 -31.84 63.67
CA ASP A 387 -19.05 -32.98 64.46
C ASP A 387 -18.62 -32.60 65.88
N ARG A 388 -18.09 -31.38 66.06
CA ARG A 388 -17.74 -30.86 67.39
C ARG A 388 -18.99 -30.50 68.19
N LEU A 389 -20.01 -29.93 67.56
CA LEU A 389 -21.30 -29.62 68.17
C LEU A 389 -22.09 -30.89 68.51
N ASP A 390 -22.15 -31.88 67.63
CA ASP A 390 -22.84 -33.15 67.89
C ASP A 390 -22.18 -33.93 69.05
N ARG A 391 -20.84 -33.89 69.15
CA ARG A 391 -20.09 -34.41 70.32
C ARG A 391 -20.30 -33.58 71.61
N GLU A 392 -20.61 -32.30 71.51
CA GLU A 392 -20.96 -31.44 72.65
C GLU A 392 -22.40 -31.68 73.12
N ILE A 393 -23.36 -31.79 72.19
CA ILE A 393 -24.75 -32.17 72.45
C ILE A 393 -24.82 -33.55 73.10
N THR A 394 -24.06 -34.52 72.60
CA THR A 394 -24.00 -35.88 73.17
C THR A 394 -23.45 -35.87 74.59
N ARG A 395 -22.34 -35.15 74.86
CA ARG A 395 -21.80 -34.99 76.22
C ARG A 395 -22.78 -34.29 77.15
N ARG A 396 -23.47 -33.23 76.71
CA ARG A 396 -24.51 -32.56 77.52
C ARG A 396 -25.68 -33.47 77.86
N LYS A 397 -26.14 -34.30 76.92
CA LYS A 397 -27.17 -35.33 77.20
C LYS A 397 -26.70 -36.34 78.26
N GLN A 398 -25.45 -36.81 78.17
CA GLN A 398 -24.85 -37.70 79.18
C GLN A 398 -24.72 -37.03 80.56
N THR A 399 -24.31 -35.76 80.62
CA THR A 399 -24.28 -34.99 81.87
C THR A 399 -25.69 -34.80 82.43
N GLN A 400 -26.69 -34.57 81.59
CA GLN A 400 -28.08 -34.42 82.01
C GLN A 400 -28.65 -35.73 82.58
N THR A 401 -28.38 -36.89 81.96
CA THR A 401 -28.84 -38.19 82.51
C THR A 401 -28.14 -38.55 83.82
N LEU A 402 -26.83 -38.27 83.94
CA LEU A 402 -26.12 -38.44 85.21
C LEU A 402 -26.63 -37.51 86.32
N LEU A 403 -27.04 -36.29 85.97
CA LEU A 403 -27.67 -35.35 86.91
C LEU A 403 -29.06 -35.83 87.35
N THR A 404 -29.91 -36.33 86.44
CA THR A 404 -31.21 -36.89 86.84
C THR A 404 -31.04 -38.12 87.72
N GLU A 405 -30.12 -39.04 87.38
CA GLU A 405 -29.80 -40.17 88.24
C GLU A 405 -29.31 -39.76 89.64
N ALA A 406 -28.52 -38.69 89.74
CA ALA A 406 -28.03 -38.16 91.01
C ALA A 406 -29.17 -37.54 91.84
N LEU A 407 -30.09 -36.83 91.20
CA LEU A 407 -31.29 -36.27 91.84
C LEU A 407 -32.25 -37.37 92.31
N ASP A 408 -32.46 -38.42 91.52
CA ASP A 408 -33.29 -39.58 91.91
C ASP A 408 -32.67 -40.31 93.10
N LYS A 409 -31.35 -40.55 93.08
CA LYS A 409 -30.61 -41.12 94.22
C LYS A 409 -30.70 -40.23 95.46
N ASN A 410 -30.65 -38.90 95.31
CA ASN A 410 -30.86 -37.98 96.44
C ASN A 410 -32.30 -38.02 96.96
N GLY A 411 -33.31 -38.11 96.09
CA GLY A 411 -34.71 -38.24 96.48
C GLY A 411 -34.97 -39.51 97.31
N ILE A 412 -34.38 -40.65 96.91
CA ILE A 412 -34.40 -41.90 97.67
C ILE A 412 -33.71 -41.73 99.03
N LEU A 413 -32.57 -41.05 99.07
CA LEU A 413 -31.86 -40.76 100.32
C LEU A 413 -32.70 -39.85 101.24
N ASP A 414 -33.31 -38.79 100.73
CA ASP A 414 -34.19 -37.86 101.48
C ASP A 414 -35.47 -38.55 101.99
N GLU A 415 -36.01 -39.52 101.26
CA GLU A 415 -37.13 -40.34 101.72
C GLU A 415 -36.67 -41.33 102.81
N SER A 416 -35.48 -41.92 102.67
CA SER A 416 -34.90 -42.78 103.71
C SER A 416 -34.59 -41.98 104.99
N LEU A 417 -34.05 -40.76 104.86
CA LEU A 417 -33.79 -39.83 105.94
C LEU A 417 -35.08 -39.49 106.68
N ARG A 418 -36.16 -39.16 105.96
CA ARG A 418 -37.49 -38.92 106.54
C ARG A 418 -38.03 -40.14 107.29
N LYS A 419 -37.85 -41.36 106.76
CA LYS A 419 -38.24 -42.61 107.44
C LYS A 419 -37.43 -42.84 108.73
N TYR A 420 -36.13 -42.57 108.72
CA TYR A 420 -35.30 -42.64 109.93
C TYR A 420 -35.67 -41.55 110.95
N GLN A 421 -35.89 -40.31 110.52
CA GLN A 421 -36.33 -39.20 111.39
C GLN A 421 -37.68 -39.51 112.05
N ALA A 422 -38.66 -40.01 111.29
CA ALA A 422 -39.94 -40.46 111.83
C ALA A 422 -39.76 -41.57 112.87
N LYS A 423 -38.99 -42.63 112.55
CA LYS A 423 -38.72 -43.72 113.49
C LYS A 423 -38.00 -43.26 114.76
N CYS A 424 -37.08 -42.30 114.67
CA CYS A 424 -36.45 -41.68 115.84
C CYS A 424 -37.46 -40.88 116.67
N HIS A 425 -38.38 -40.15 116.04
CA HIS A 425 -39.45 -39.44 116.74
C HIS A 425 -40.41 -40.41 117.46
N ASP A 426 -40.80 -41.50 116.82
CA ASP A 426 -41.65 -42.54 117.42
C ASP A 426 -40.96 -43.25 118.59
N LEU A 427 -39.66 -43.56 118.48
CA LEU A 427 -38.88 -44.14 119.59
C LEU A 427 -38.70 -43.16 120.76
N LEU A 428 -38.49 -41.86 120.50
CA LEU A 428 -38.47 -40.83 121.55
C LEU A 428 -39.84 -40.69 122.22
N LYS A 429 -40.93 -40.75 121.45
CA LYS A 429 -42.30 -40.74 121.96
C LYS A 429 -42.58 -41.98 122.82
N GLN A 430 -42.21 -43.18 122.35
CA GLN A 430 -42.34 -44.43 123.11
C GLN A 430 -41.55 -44.37 124.42
N ARG A 431 -40.30 -43.90 124.39
CA ARG A 431 -39.49 -43.66 125.59
C ARG A 431 -40.21 -42.70 126.57
N SER A 432 -40.80 -41.61 126.07
CA SER A 432 -41.54 -40.66 126.92
C SER A 432 -42.83 -41.22 127.54
N VAL A 433 -43.33 -42.35 127.01
CA VAL A 433 -44.45 -43.10 127.58
C VAL A 433 -43.93 -44.08 128.64
N THR A 434 -42.90 -44.88 128.32
CA THR A 434 -42.34 -45.84 129.28
C THR A 434 -41.67 -45.18 130.48
N GLU A 435 -41.09 -43.98 130.34
CA GLU A 435 -40.60 -43.17 131.46
C GLU A 435 -41.75 -42.72 132.39
N LYS A 436 -42.95 -42.44 131.85
CA LYS A 436 -44.15 -42.12 132.66
C LYS A 436 -44.72 -43.36 133.33
N GLU A 437 -44.79 -44.49 132.64
CA GLU A 437 -45.23 -45.78 133.18
C GLU A 437 -44.33 -46.22 134.34
N MET A 438 -43.00 -46.16 134.15
CA MET A 438 -42.02 -46.40 135.20
C MET A 438 -42.17 -45.45 136.40
N HIS A 439 -42.48 -44.17 136.15
CA HIS A 439 -42.75 -43.22 137.23
C HIS A 439 -44.04 -43.58 138.01
N ILE A 440 -45.13 -43.91 137.31
CA ILE A 440 -46.39 -44.36 137.92
C ILE A 440 -46.17 -45.64 138.75
N LEU A 441 -45.46 -46.64 138.22
CA LEU A 441 -45.12 -47.87 138.94
C LEU A 441 -44.25 -47.59 140.17
N THR A 442 -43.31 -46.63 140.08
CA THR A 442 -42.49 -46.20 141.22
C THR A 442 -43.36 -45.55 142.31
N CYS A 443 -44.29 -44.67 141.94
CA CYS A 443 -45.24 -44.07 142.87
C CYS A 443 -46.18 -45.11 143.49
N GLN A 444 -46.71 -46.05 142.69
CA GLN A 444 -47.54 -47.15 143.19
C GLN A 444 -46.76 -48.04 144.17
N TYR A 445 -45.50 -48.38 143.88
CA TYR A 445 -44.63 -49.11 144.81
C TYR A 445 -44.40 -48.33 146.11
N GLN A 446 -44.13 -47.01 146.04
CA GLN A 446 -43.99 -46.15 147.22
C GLN A 446 -45.27 -46.06 148.06
N SER A 447 -46.44 -45.91 147.42
CA SER A 447 -47.74 -45.89 148.10
C SER A 447 -48.06 -47.24 148.75
N SER A 448 -47.73 -48.34 148.08
CA SER A 448 -47.94 -49.70 148.59
C SER A 448 -47.00 -49.99 149.76
N TYR A 449 -45.72 -49.60 149.64
CA TYR A 449 -44.73 -49.68 150.70
C TYR A 449 -45.17 -48.89 151.94
N LYS A 450 -45.70 -47.67 151.74
CA LYS A 450 -46.29 -46.90 152.84
C LYS A 450 -47.48 -47.62 153.46
N LEU A 451 -48.44 -48.11 152.67
CA LEU A 451 -49.63 -48.80 153.19
C LEU A 451 -49.26 -50.08 153.96
N VAL A 452 -48.16 -50.75 153.60
CA VAL A 452 -47.59 -51.87 154.35
C VAL A 452 -46.96 -51.43 155.68
N LEU A 453 -46.28 -50.28 155.74
CA LEU A 453 -45.81 -49.68 157.00
C LEU A 453 -46.97 -49.24 157.90
N ASP A 454 -48.01 -48.63 157.31
CA ASP A 454 -49.23 -48.21 157.99
C ASP A 454 -49.95 -49.45 158.58
N LEU A 455 -50.01 -50.58 157.85
CA LEU A 455 -50.48 -51.87 158.38
C LEU A 455 -49.61 -52.40 159.54
N LEU A 456 -48.29 -52.43 159.38
CA LEU A 456 -47.36 -52.93 160.41
C LEU A 456 -47.43 -52.14 161.72
N THR A 457 -47.62 -50.83 161.64
CA THR A 457 -47.77 -49.98 162.84
C THR A 457 -49.11 -50.17 163.54
N VAL A 458 -50.16 -50.62 162.83
CA VAL A 458 -51.43 -51.05 163.44
C VAL A 458 -51.32 -52.44 164.07
N THR A 459 -50.69 -53.41 163.40
CA THR A 459 -50.64 -54.81 163.87
C THR A 459 -49.57 -55.07 164.92
N SER A 460 -48.46 -54.32 164.86
CA SER A 460 -47.26 -54.48 165.70
C SER A 460 -46.71 -53.12 166.12
N PRO A 461 -47.44 -52.31 166.92
CA PRO A 461 -47.06 -50.94 167.28
C PRO A 461 -45.71 -50.80 168.03
N ASN A 462 -45.14 -51.91 168.52
CA ASN A 462 -43.84 -51.96 169.20
C ASN A 462 -42.69 -52.51 168.31
N MET A 463 -42.91 -52.81 167.02
CA MET A 463 -41.82 -53.24 166.13
C MET A 463 -41.02 -52.05 165.58
N SER A 464 -39.70 -52.07 165.81
CA SER A 464 -38.77 -51.19 165.11
C SER A 464 -38.58 -51.65 163.66
N ILE A 465 -39.11 -50.90 162.70
CA ILE A 465 -38.99 -51.22 161.27
C ILE A 465 -37.66 -50.70 160.71
N ASP A 466 -36.89 -51.56 160.03
CA ASP A 466 -35.68 -51.14 159.32
C ASP A 466 -36.01 -50.52 157.95
N SER A 467 -35.43 -49.35 157.70
CA SER A 467 -35.32 -48.65 156.43
C SER A 467 -34.95 -49.48 155.19
N ARG A 468 -34.36 -50.67 155.37
CA ARG A 468 -33.89 -51.56 154.29
C ARG A 468 -34.74 -52.80 154.03
N SER A 469 -35.78 -53.06 154.82
CA SER A 469 -36.68 -54.20 154.60
C SER A 469 -37.43 -54.06 153.27
N LYS A 470 -37.56 -55.14 152.49
CA LYS A 470 -38.30 -55.08 151.21
C LYS A 470 -39.80 -55.06 151.47
N MET A 471 -40.58 -54.51 150.53
CA MET A 471 -42.04 -54.48 150.64
C MET A 471 -42.64 -55.88 150.85
N SER A 472 -42.11 -56.90 150.18
CA SER A 472 -42.51 -58.31 150.35
C SER A 472 -42.39 -58.78 151.80
N ASP A 473 -41.28 -58.42 152.44
CA ASP A 473 -40.85 -58.97 153.73
C ASP A 473 -41.64 -58.28 154.85
N LEU A 474 -41.85 -56.96 154.71
CA LEU A 474 -42.73 -56.16 155.56
C LEU A 474 -44.20 -56.62 155.45
N LEU A 475 -44.69 -56.88 154.23
CA LEU A 475 -46.08 -57.31 153.98
C LEU A 475 -46.32 -58.72 154.55
N GLN A 476 -45.34 -59.62 154.46
CA GLN A 476 -45.38 -60.92 155.15
C GLN A 476 -45.42 -60.77 156.68
N SER A 477 -44.64 -59.85 157.27
CA SER A 477 -44.72 -59.60 158.72
C SER A 477 -46.06 -58.98 159.13
N ALA A 478 -46.58 -58.01 158.37
CA ALA A 478 -47.90 -57.42 158.57
C ALA A 478 -49.01 -58.49 158.54
N ILE A 479 -48.99 -59.40 157.56
CA ILE A 479 -49.97 -60.50 157.46
C ILE A 479 -49.82 -61.45 158.65
N ARG A 480 -48.61 -61.86 159.02
CA ARG A 480 -48.37 -62.75 160.17
C ARG A 480 -48.93 -62.13 161.45
N ASP A 481 -48.63 -60.86 161.69
CA ASP A 481 -48.98 -60.17 162.92
C ASP A 481 -50.48 -59.83 162.97
N ALA A 482 -51.10 -59.46 161.84
CA ALA A 482 -52.56 -59.37 161.70
C ALA A 482 -53.26 -60.71 161.97
N THR A 483 -52.67 -61.82 161.49
CA THR A 483 -53.21 -63.17 161.72
C THR A 483 -53.11 -63.56 163.18
N LEU A 484 -52.02 -63.18 163.87
CA LEU A 484 -51.87 -63.37 165.32
C LEU A 484 -52.87 -62.50 166.11
N MET A 485 -53.06 -61.22 165.76
CA MET A 485 -54.10 -60.38 166.39
C MET A 485 -55.49 -60.98 166.21
N ARG A 486 -55.82 -61.49 165.02
CA ARG A 486 -57.08 -62.19 164.76
C ARG A 486 -57.20 -63.46 165.61
N PHE A 487 -56.14 -64.26 165.71
CA PHE A 487 -56.13 -65.48 166.53
C PHE A 487 -56.30 -65.18 168.02
N HIS A 488 -55.80 -64.04 168.52
CA HIS A 488 -56.09 -63.57 169.87
C HIS A 488 -57.55 -63.12 170.05
N ALA A 489 -58.11 -62.36 169.10
CA ALA A 489 -59.51 -61.94 169.14
C ALA A 489 -60.49 -63.13 169.07
N GLU A 490 -60.19 -64.16 168.27
CA GLU A 490 -60.98 -65.39 168.16
C GLU A 490 -60.82 -66.33 169.39
N MET A 491 -59.93 -66.03 170.34
CA MET A 491 -59.73 -66.82 171.57
C MET A 491 -60.35 -66.22 172.84
N GLU A 492 -60.81 -64.96 172.83
CA GLU A 492 -61.38 -64.30 174.02
C GLU A 492 -62.93 -64.27 174.08
N SER A 493 -63.65 -64.76 173.05
CA SER A 493 -65.06 -64.42 172.85
C SER A 493 -66.07 -65.58 172.66
N ASP A 494 -65.78 -66.80 173.12
CA ASP A 494 -66.73 -67.94 173.00
C ASP A 494 -67.60 -68.14 174.27
N HIS A 495 -68.30 -67.09 174.69
CA HIS A 495 -69.45 -67.16 175.61
C HIS A 495 -70.51 -66.08 175.29
N GLN A 496 -71.61 -66.53 174.68
CA GLN A 496 -72.91 -65.83 174.51
C GLN A 496 -73.03 -64.62 173.55
N ALA A 497 -73.16 -64.97 172.27
CA ALA A 497 -74.34 -64.68 171.42
C ALA A 497 -74.54 -63.32 170.71
N SER A 498 -75.40 -63.36 169.68
CA SER A 498 -76.00 -62.25 168.88
C SER A 498 -75.07 -61.49 167.90
N VAL A 499 -75.52 -60.97 166.74
CA VAL A 499 -76.70 -61.24 165.84
C VAL A 499 -76.53 -60.43 164.53
N PHE A 500 -77.25 -60.75 163.43
CA PHE A 500 -77.34 -59.99 162.14
C PHE A 500 -76.03 -59.84 161.31
N ALA A 501 -75.98 -59.45 160.03
CA ALA A 501 -76.93 -59.38 158.87
C ALA A 501 -76.07 -59.28 157.55
N VAL A 502 -76.37 -59.96 156.43
CA VAL A 502 -77.23 -59.61 155.25
C VAL A 502 -76.62 -58.55 154.28
N ASP A 503 -76.96 -58.66 152.98
CA ASP A 503 -76.70 -57.75 151.83
C ASP A 503 -75.27 -57.68 151.23
N VAL A 504 -74.97 -57.37 149.95
CA VAL A 504 -75.59 -57.40 148.58
C VAL A 504 -74.49 -56.72 147.69
N ILE A 505 -73.98 -57.30 146.58
CA ILE A 505 -74.38 -57.09 145.16
C ILE A 505 -74.46 -55.58 144.77
N PRO A 506 -73.84 -55.03 143.68
CA PRO A 506 -73.91 -55.55 142.29
C PRO A 506 -72.68 -55.40 141.35
N THR A 507 -72.95 -55.89 140.14
CA THR A 507 -72.27 -56.03 138.83
C THR A 507 -71.81 -54.78 138.04
N TYR A 508 -71.28 -55.05 136.83
CA TYR A 508 -70.99 -54.18 135.65
C TYR A 508 -69.58 -53.54 135.60
N GLY A 509 -68.97 -53.31 134.43
CA GLY A 509 -69.36 -53.72 133.05
C GLY A 509 -68.85 -52.75 131.96
N PHE A 510 -68.66 -53.27 130.74
CA PHE A 510 -67.94 -52.71 129.55
C PHE A 510 -66.43 -52.95 129.52
#